data_AF-G5QDP7-F1
#
_entry.id   AF-G5QDP7-F1
#
_cell.length_a   1.000
_cell.length_b   1.000
_cell.length_c   1.000
_cell.angle_alpha   90.00
_cell.angle_beta   90.00
_cell.angle_gamma   90.00
#
_symmetry.space_group_name_H-M   'P 1'
#
loop_
_entity.id
_entity.type
_entity.pdbx_description
1 polymer ?
#
loop_
_entity_poly.entity_id
_entity_poly.type
_entity_poly.pdbx_seq_one_letter_code
_entity_poly.pdbx_strand_id
1 'polypeptide(L)' 'MLSILWNLAAFIIALGVLITVHEFGHFWVARRCGVRVERFSIGFGKALWRRTDR' A
#
# COMPACT_ATOMS: atom_id res chain seq x y z
N MET A 1 -11.51 -13.54 24.76
CA MET A 1 -10.85 -14.25 23.65
C MET A 1 -11.16 -13.59 22.29
N LEU A 2 -12.43 -13.52 21.88
CA LEU A 2 -12.85 -12.96 20.58
C LEU A 2 -12.44 -11.50 20.36
N SER A 3 -12.43 -10.67 21.40
CA SER A 3 -12.06 -9.25 21.31
C SER A 3 -10.61 -9.04 20.88
N ILE A 4 -9.69 -9.91 21.31
CA ILE A 4 -8.26 -9.83 20.92
C ILE A 4 -8.12 -10.11 19.43
N LEU A 5 -8.83 -11.13 18.92
CA LEU A 5 -8.81 -11.48 17.51
C LEU A 5 -9.40 -10.37 16.64
N TRP A 6 -10.48 -9.74 17.09
CA TRP A 6 -11.10 -8.59 16.41
C TRP A 6 -10.17 -7.38 16.35
N ASN A 7 -9.55 -7.02 17.48
CA ASN A 7 -8.62 -5.89 17.53
C ASN A 7 -7.39 -6.13 16.65
N LEU A 8 -6.86 -7.36 16.65
CA LEU A 8 -5.71 -7.71 15.81
C LEU A 8 -6.06 -7.64 14.32
N ALA A 9 -7.22 -8.16 13.93
CA ALA A 9 -7.68 -8.09 12.54
C ALA A 9 -7.91 -6.63 12.11
N ALA A 10 -8.56 -5.82 12.94
CA ALA A 10 -8.77 -4.40 12.68
C ALA A 10 -7.44 -3.64 12.55
N PHE A 11 -6.45 -3.96 13.39
CA PHE A 11 -5.12 -3.36 13.32
C PHE A 11 -4.41 -3.68 12.00
N ILE A 12 -4.41 -4.95 11.57
CA ILE A 12 -3.77 -5.36 10.31
C ILE A 12 -4.43 -4.66 9.11
N ILE A 13 -5.77 -4.59 9.09
CA ILE A 13 -6.52 -3.90 8.03
C ILE A 13 -6.19 -2.40 8.01
N ALA A 14 -6.22 -1.75 9.18
CA ALA A 14 -5.93 -0.32 9.28
C ALA A 14 -4.50 0.01 8.83
N LEU A 15 -3.51 -0.81 9.23
CA LEU A 15 -2.13 -0.67 8.77
C LEU A 15 -1.99 -0.90 7.26
N GLY A 16 -2.68 -1.92 6.73
CA GLY A 16 -2.70 -2.18 5.29
C GLY A 16 -3.23 -0.99 4.49
N VAL A 17 -4.33 -0.39 4.93
CA VAL A 17 -4.90 0.81 4.31
C VAL A 17 -3.95 2.00 4.44
N LEU A 18 -3.40 2.24 5.64
CA LEU A 18 -2.48 3.35 5.89
C LEU A 18 -1.26 3.29 4.95
N ILE A 19 -0.62 2.13 4.86
CA ILE A 19 0.57 1.91 4.02
C ILE A 19 0.21 2.11 2.55
N THR A 20 -0.90 1.50 2.10
CA THR A 20 -1.38 1.63 0.71
C THR A 20 -1.58 3.09 0.31
N VAL A 21 -2.25 3.87 1.16
CA VAL A 21 -2.51 5.28 0.90
C VAL A 21 -1.22 6.11 0.97
N HIS A 22 -0.31 5.79 1.89
CA HIS A 22 0.97 6.48 2.03
C HIS A 22 1.83 6.34 0.77
N GLU A 23 2.05 5.11 0.31
CA GLU A 23 2.81 4.84 -0.91
C GLU A 23 2.10 5.45 -2.12
N PHE A 24 0.76 5.35 -2.20
CA PHE A 24 -0.02 5.96 -3.29
C PHE A 24 0.15 7.48 -3.34
N GLY A 25 0.24 8.14 -2.19
CA GLY A 25 0.53 9.58 -2.09
C GLY A 25 1.88 9.93 -2.73
N HIS A 26 2.93 9.19 -2.40
CA HIS A 26 4.26 9.37 -3.02
C HIS A 26 4.21 9.16 -4.54
N PHE A 27 3.54 8.10 -5.01
CA PHE A 27 3.37 7.83 -6.44
C PHE A 27 2.61 8.96 -7.14
N TRP A 28 1.53 9.44 -6.53
CA TRP A 28 0.71 10.50 -7.08
C TRP A 28 1.49 11.82 -7.20
N VAL A 29 2.22 12.21 -6.16
CA VAL A 29 3.05 13.41 -6.16
C VAL A 29 4.20 13.28 -7.16
N ALA A 30 4.91 12.14 -7.19
CA ALA A 30 5.99 11.90 -8.15
C ALA A 30 5.50 12.02 -9.61
N ARG A 31 4.32 11.48 -9.92
CA ARG A 31 3.70 11.59 -11.25
C ARG A 31 3.31 13.02 -11.60
N ARG A 32 2.86 13.81 -10.62
CA ARG A 32 2.55 15.23 -10.80
C ARG A 32 3.79 16.10 -10.99
N CYS A 33 4.92 15.72 -10.41
CA CYS A 33 6.21 16.39 -10.58
C CYS A 33 6.96 15.96 -11.85
N GLY A 34 6.37 15.10 -12.70
CA GLY A 34 7.01 14.61 -13.93
C GLY A 34 8.13 13.60 -13.69
N VAL A 35 8.24 13.03 -12.49
CA VAL A 35 9.21 11.99 -12.17
C VAL A 35 8.68 10.65 -12.71
N ARG A 36 9.49 9.96 -13.53
CA ARG A 36 9.18 8.61 -13.99
C ARG A 36 9.23 7.65 -12.81
N VAL A 37 8.10 7.03 -12.48
CA VAL A 37 8.01 6.02 -11.43
C VAL A 37 7.99 4.65 -12.10
N GLU A 38 9.09 3.92 -11.97
CA GLU A 38 9.29 2.61 -12.65
C GLU A 38 8.33 1.53 -12.13
N ARG A 39 8.06 1.51 -10.82
CA ARG A 39 7.22 0.49 -10.17
C ARG A 39 6.52 1.07 -8.94
N PHE A 40 5.20 0.93 -8.91
CA PHE A 40 4.42 1.11 -7.70
C PHE A 40 4.28 -0.23 -6.97
N SER A 41 4.69 -0.29 -5.71
CA SER A 41 4.57 -1.46 -4.85
C SER A 41 3.82 -1.03 -3.59
N ILE A 42 2.96 -1.91 -3.07
CA ILE A 42 2.27 -1.70 -1.79
C ILE A 42 2.78 -2.76 -0.82
N GLY A 43 3.39 -2.33 0.28
CA GLY A 43 3.87 -3.20 1.37
C GLY A 43 5.30 -3.75 1.21
N PHE A 44 5.67 -4.70 2.09
CA PHE A 44 7.03 -5.23 2.21
C PHE A 44 7.14 -6.65 1.62
N GLY A 45 8.00 -6.84 0.61
CA GLY A 45 8.39 -8.17 0.11
C GLY A 45 8.03 -8.49 -1.34
N LYS A 46 7.81 -9.78 -1.63
CA LYS A 46 7.54 -10.27 -2.99
C LYS A 46 6.17 -9.77 -3.46
N ALA A 47 6.13 -9.15 -4.64
CA ALA A 47 4.88 -8.69 -5.23
C ALA A 47 3.91 -9.87 -5.40
N LEU A 48 2.82 -9.87 -4.61
CA LEU A 48 1.75 -10.88 -4.71
C LEU A 48 0.92 -10.71 -5.99
N TRP A 49 0.86 -9.48 -6.50
CA TRP A 49 0.17 -9.13 -7.73
C TRP A 49 0.97 -8.07 -8.49
N ARG A 50 1.11 -8.24 -9.80
CA ARG A 50 1.71 -7.22 -10.69
C ARG A 50 0.68 -6.82 -11.72
N ARG A 51 0.41 -5.52 -11.83
CA ARG A 51 -0.38 -4.95 -12.91
C ARG A 51 0.50 -3.96 -13.66
N THR A 52 0.76 -4.24 -14.93
CA THR A 52 1.43 -3.30 -15.83
C THR A 52 0.38 -2.30 -16.33
N ASP A 53 0.54 -1.03 -15.97
CA ASP A 53 -0.19 0.08 -16.60
C ASP A 53 0.43 0.34 -17.98
N ARG A 54 -0.39 0.66 -19.00
CA ARG A 54 0.07 0.88 -20.38
C ARG A 54 0.79 2.21 -20.56
#